data_AF-A0A3N5S2Q1-F1
#
_entry.id   AF-A0A3N5S2Q1-F1
#
_cell.length_a   1.000
_cell.length_b   1.000
_cell.length_c   1.000
_cell.angle_alpha   90.00
_cell.angle_beta   90.00
_cell.angle_gamma   90.00
#
_symmetry.space_group_name_H-M   'P 1'
#
loop_
_entity.id
_entity.type
_entity.pdbx_description
1 polymer ?
#
loop_
_entity_poly.entity_id
_entity_poly.type
_entity_poly.pdbx_seq_one_letter_code
_entity_poly.pdbx_strand_id
1 'polypeptide(L)'
;KYFAIVPALFAGTLPWLKKFDVMNLHSPTSAILSAVIFNAIIIPLLIPIALRGVEYRPVGADALLRGNLLIWGLGGVIVPFVGIKLLDVVLVFLGVIS
;
A
#
# COMPACT_ATOMS: atom_id res chain seq x y z
N LYS A 1 -0.04 -1.55 -4.32
CA LYS A 1 -0.74 -2.67 -4.98
C LYS A 1 -0.10 -3.13 -6.29
N TYR A 2 0.04 -2.28 -7.33
CA TYR A 2 0.60 -2.72 -8.63
C TYR A 2 2.02 -3.29 -8.50
N PHE A 3 2.87 -2.63 -7.72
CA PHE A 3 4.21 -3.11 -7.39
C PHE A 3 4.24 -4.43 -6.59
N ALA A 4 3.16 -4.85 -5.95
CA ALA A 4 3.08 -6.13 -5.23
C ALA A 4 2.56 -7.24 -6.15
N ILE A 5 1.49 -6.94 -6.89
CA ILE A 5 0.72 -7.95 -7.63
C ILE A 5 1.37 -8.27 -8.98
N VAL A 6 1.90 -7.27 -9.70
CA VAL A 6 2.46 -7.49 -11.05
C VAL A 6 3.69 -8.38 -10.99
N PRO A 7 4.73 -8.11 -10.16
CA PRO A 7 5.88 -9.02 -10.07
C PRO A 7 5.46 -10.42 -9.60
N ALA A 8 4.52 -10.52 -8.67
CA ALA A 8 4.00 -11.78 -8.16
C ALA A 8 3.34 -12.64 -9.23
N LEU A 9 2.37 -12.09 -9.97
CA LEU A 9 1.62 -12.83 -11.00
C LEU A 9 2.51 -13.36 -12.13
N PHE A 10 3.57 -12.62 -12.46
CA PHE A 10 4.44 -12.95 -13.58
C PHE A 10 5.79 -13.54 -13.15
N ALA A 11 6.02 -13.79 -11.86
CA ALA A 11 7.30 -14.33 -11.37
C ALA A 11 7.66 -15.69 -12.00
N GLY A 12 6.66 -16.51 -12.35
CA GLY A 12 6.85 -17.81 -12.98
C GLY A 12 7.05 -17.75 -14.50
N THR A 13 6.58 -16.70 -15.17
CA THR A 13 6.59 -16.59 -16.65
C THR A 13 7.62 -15.58 -17.16
N LEU A 14 7.93 -14.55 -16.37
CA LEU A 14 8.83 -13.44 -16.71
C LEU A 14 9.79 -13.17 -15.54
N PRO A 15 10.89 -13.94 -15.41
CA PRO A 15 11.82 -13.84 -14.28
C PRO A 15 12.45 -12.44 -14.11
N TRP A 16 12.55 -11.67 -15.20
CA TRP A 16 13.05 -10.30 -15.17
C TRP A 16 12.13 -9.33 -14.41
N LEU A 17 10.82 -9.63 -14.31
CA LEU A 17 9.88 -8.85 -13.49
C LEU A 17 10.16 -8.98 -11.99
N LYS A 18 10.86 -10.03 -11.56
CA LYS A 18 11.29 -10.18 -10.17
C LYS A 18 12.17 -9.02 -9.69
N LYS A 19 12.93 -8.37 -10.60
CA LYS A 19 13.73 -7.18 -10.27
C LYS A 19 12.89 -5.94 -9.94
N PHE A 20 11.62 -5.94 -10.36
CA PHE A 20 10.66 -4.88 -10.05
C PHE A 20 9.87 -5.16 -8.77
N ASP A 21 10.12 -6.29 -8.10
CA ASP A 21 9.64 -6.50 -6.73
C ASP A 21 10.45 -5.64 -5.75
N VAL A 22 10.08 -4.36 -5.70
CA VAL A 22 10.64 -3.37 -4.78
C VAL A 22 10.41 -3.75 -3.31
N MET A 23 9.38 -4.56 -3.03
CA MET A 23 9.02 -4.96 -1.67
C MET A 23 9.68 -6.28 -1.24
N ASN A 24 10.32 -7.01 -2.16
CA ASN A 24 11.00 -8.29 -1.93
C ASN A 24 10.12 -9.25 -1.11
N LEU A 25 8.91 -9.50 -1.61
CA LEU A 25 7.85 -10.28 -0.93
C LEU A 25 8.18 -11.78 -0.98
N HIS A 26 7.72 -12.53 0.02
CA HIS A 26 8.17 -13.92 0.23
C HIS A 26 7.74 -14.87 -0.90
N SER A 27 6.47 -14.81 -1.32
CA SER A 27 5.94 -15.61 -2.42
C SER A 27 4.90 -14.83 -3.24
N PRO A 28 4.64 -15.24 -4.51
CA PRO A 28 3.56 -14.66 -5.30
C PRO A 28 2.19 -14.71 -4.60
N THR A 29 1.92 -15.81 -3.92
CA THR A 29 0.66 -16.05 -3.21
C THR A 29 0.52 -15.14 -1.99
N SER A 30 1.59 -15.00 -1.19
CA SER A 30 1.59 -14.10 -0.03
C SER A 30 1.47 -12.64 -0.44
N ALA A 31 2.10 -12.25 -1.54
CA ALA A 31 2.02 -10.90 -2.09
C ALA A 31 0.58 -10.50 -2.50
N ILE A 32 -0.13 -11.40 -3.17
CA ILE A 32 -1.53 -11.17 -3.58
C ILE A 32 -2.43 -11.10 -2.33
N LEU A 33 -2.29 -12.05 -1.41
CA LEU A 33 -3.08 -12.08 -0.17
C LEU A 33 -2.86 -10.84 0.69
N SER A 34 -1.61 -10.45 0.90
CA SER A 34 -1.25 -9.24 1.65
C SER A 34 -1.83 -7.98 1.01
N ALA A 35 -1.80 -7.87 -0.32
CA ALA A 35 -2.37 -6.73 -1.04
C ALA A 35 -3.90 -6.66 -0.92
N VAL A 36 -4.59 -7.81 -0.93
CA VAL A 36 -6.06 -7.88 -0.76
C VAL A 36 -6.45 -7.55 0.68
N ILE A 37 -5.77 -8.14 1.67
CA ILE A 37 -6.01 -7.88 3.10
C ILE A 37 -5.76 -6.40 3.42
N PHE A 38 -4.67 -5.82 2.89
CA PHE A 38 -4.39 -4.40 3.07
C PHE A 38 -5.55 -3.53 2.58
N ASN A 39 -6.08 -3.80 1.38
CA ASN A 39 -7.23 -3.04 0.87
C ASN A 39 -8.48 -3.19 1.75
N ALA A 40 -8.72 -4.39 2.28
CA ALA A 40 -9.85 -4.64 3.17
C ALA A 40 -9.75 -3.88 4.50
N ILE A 41 -8.53 -3.65 5.00
CA ILE A 41 -8.28 -2.92 6.24
C ILE A 41 -8.25 -1.40 6.01
N ILE A 42 -7.59 -0.94 4.94
CA ILE A 42 -7.34 0.49 4.74
C ILE A 42 -8.63 1.27 4.43
N ILE A 43 -9.59 0.66 3.71
CA ILE A 43 -10.84 1.35 3.36
C ILE A 43 -11.64 1.73 4.62
N PRO A 44 -11.99 0.79 5.54
CA PRO A 44 -12.65 1.13 6.80
C PRO A 44 -11.90 2.16 7.64
N LEU A 45 -10.56 2.07 7.65
CA LEU A 45 -9.72 2.99 8.42
C LEU A 45 -9.78 4.43 7.89
N LEU A 46 -9.98 4.61 6.57
CA LEU A 46 -10.08 5.90 5.92
C LEU A 46 -11.49 6.51 5.96
N ILE A 47 -12.55 5.71 6.13
CA ILE A 47 -13.93 6.20 6.25
C ILE A 47 -14.07 7.32 7.30
N PRO A 48 -13.63 7.17 8.58
CA PRO A 48 -13.80 8.22 9.57
C PRO A 48 -13.03 9.50 9.21
N ILE A 49 -11.89 9.37 8.54
CA ILE A 49 -11.09 10.52 8.06
C ILE A 49 -11.86 11.25 6.95
N ALA A 50 -12.44 10.51 6.01
CA ALA A 50 -13.25 11.08 4.93
C ALA A 50 -14.51 11.80 5.47
N LEU A 51 -15.12 11.27 6.54
CA LEU A 51 -16.30 11.87 7.17
C LEU A 51 -15.99 13.13 7.99
N ARG A 52 -14.81 13.22 8.62
CA ARG A 52 -14.40 14.41 9.38
C ARG A 52 -14.14 15.62 8.49
N GLY A 53 -13.87 15.40 7.20
CA GLY A 53 -13.50 16.46 6.28
C GLY A 53 -12.17 17.13 6.65
N VAL A 54 -11.73 18.08 5.82
CA VAL A 54 -10.50 18.85 6.08
C VAL A 54 -10.92 20.19 6.66
N GLU A 55 -10.36 20.55 7.81
CA GLU A 55 -10.63 21.82 8.49
C GLU A 55 -10.26 22.98 7.56
N TYR A 56 -11.25 23.82 7.22
CA TYR A 56 -11.05 24.94 6.29
C TYR A 56 -10.18 26.01 6.95
N ARG A 57 -8.99 26.23 6.40
CA ARG A 57 -8.09 27.30 6.84
C ARG A 57 -8.07 28.42 5.78
N PRO A 58 -8.14 29.70 6.18
CA PRO A 58 -8.05 30.84 5.26
C PRO A 58 -6.60 31.04 4.79
N VAL A 59 -6.11 30.08 4.02
CA VAL A 59 -4.80 30.11 3.34
C VAL A 59 -5.08 30.06 1.85
N GLY A 60 -4.23 30.71 1.06
CA GLY A 60 -4.36 30.69 -0.40
C GLY A 60 -4.44 29.25 -0.94
N ALA A 61 -5.26 29.03 -1.96
CA ALA A 61 -5.52 27.70 -2.52
C ALA A 61 -4.23 26.95 -2.90
N ASP A 62 -3.22 27.66 -3.41
CA ASP A 62 -1.91 27.10 -3.77
C ASP A 62 -1.09 26.60 -2.57
N ALA A 63 -1.23 27.25 -1.41
CA ALA A 63 -0.52 26.88 -0.19
C ALA A 63 -1.19 25.68 0.48
N LEU A 64 -2.53 25.65 0.48
CA LEU A 64 -3.32 24.51 0.94
C LEU A 64 -3.07 23.26 0.09
N LEU A 65 -3.07 23.41 -1.24
CA LEU A 65 -2.85 22.30 -2.16
C LEU A 65 -1.46 21.67 -1.95
N ARG A 66 -0.40 22.49 -1.85
CA ARG A 66 0.96 21.98 -1.61
C ARG A 66 1.09 21.23 -0.29
N GLY A 67 0.54 21.79 0.80
CA GLY A 67 0.55 21.13 2.11
C GLY A 67 -0.19 19.79 2.11
N ASN A 68 -1.39 19.76 1.50
CA ASN A 68 -2.18 18.54 1.40
C ASN A 68 -1.53 17.50 0.48
N LEU A 69 -0.96 17.92 -0.65
CA LEU A 69 -0.24 17.00 -1.54
C LEU A 69 0.98 16.38 -0.88
N LEU A 70 1.71 17.15 -0.07
CA LEU A 70 2.84 16.59 0.68
C LEU A 70 2.35 15.55 1.69
N ILE A 71 1.40 15.88 2.55
CA ILE A 71 0.97 14.96 3.62
C ILE A 71 0.18 13.77 3.06
N TRP A 72 -0.89 14.04 2.30
CA TRP A 72 -1.79 13.00 1.78
C TRP A 72 -1.22 12.28 0.56
N GLY A 73 -0.39 12.95 -0.25
CA GLY A 73 0.31 12.32 -1.37
C GLY A 73 1.47 11.43 -0.90
N LEU A 74 2.40 11.94 -0.08
CA LEU A 74 3.48 11.09 0.45
C LEU A 74 2.93 9.99 1.36
N GLY A 75 1.98 10.33 2.24
CA GLY A 75 1.30 9.34 3.08
C GLY A 75 0.62 8.26 2.23
N GLY A 76 -0.12 8.65 1.19
CA GLY A 76 -0.79 7.74 0.28
C GLY A 76 0.17 6.84 -0.53
N VAL A 77 1.41 7.28 -0.75
CA VAL A 77 2.45 6.47 -1.39
C VAL A 77 3.14 5.55 -0.39
N ILE A 78 3.53 6.03 0.78
CA ILE A 78 4.36 5.27 1.74
C ILE A 78 3.54 4.23 2.49
N VAL A 79 2.35 4.60 3.00
CA VAL A 79 1.48 3.74 3.81
C VAL A 79 1.21 2.37 3.16
N PRO A 80 0.82 2.27 1.86
CA PRO A 80 0.56 0.96 1.25
C PRO A 80 1.82 0.08 1.11
N PHE A 81 3.01 0.65 0.92
CA PHE A 81 4.23 -0.15 0.85
C PHE A 81 4.56 -0.77 2.20
N VAL A 82 4.52 0.04 3.26
CA VAL A 82 4.79 -0.43 4.63
C VAL A 82 3.71 -1.42 5.08
N GLY A 83 2.44 -1.11 4.84
CA GLY A 83 1.31 -1.95 5.25
C GLY A 83 1.30 -3.31 4.57
N ILE A 84 1.52 -3.38 3.25
CA ILE A 84 1.58 -4.66 2.52
C ILE A 84 2.78 -5.48 2.99
N LYS A 85 3.94 -4.84 3.20
CA LYS A 85 5.15 -5.55 3.66
C LYS A 85 4.98 -6.13 5.06
N LEU A 86 4.39 -5.37 5.98
CA LEU A 86 4.10 -5.84 7.34
C LEU A 86 3.12 -7.02 7.31
N LEU A 87 2.06 -6.95 6.49
CA LEU A 87 1.13 -8.06 6.35
C LEU A 87 1.80 -9.31 5.78
N ASP A 88 2.67 -9.16 4.78
CA ASP A 88 3.42 -10.27 4.20
C ASP A 88 4.28 -10.97 5.26
N VAL A 89 5.04 -10.19 6.03
CA VAL A 89 5.89 -10.71 7.12
C VAL A 89 5.05 -11.38 8.21
N VAL A 90 3.91 -10.78 8.61
CA VAL A 90 3.03 -11.35 9.64
C VAL A 90 2.41 -12.67 9.17
N LEU A 91 1.96 -12.75 7.91
CA LEU A 91 1.39 -13.98 7.36
C LEU A 91 2.41 -15.12 7.28
N VAL A 92 3.65 -14.79 6.89
CA VAL A 92 4.77 -15.75 6.89
C VAL A 92 5.12 -16.17 8.32
N PHE A 93 5.22 -15.22 9.26
CA PHE A 93 5.54 -15.49 10.65
C PHE A 93 4.50 -16.37 11.35
N LEU A 94 3.21 -16.15 11.07
CA LEU A 94 2.12 -16.97 11.59
C LEU A 94 2.01 -18.35 10.92
N GLY A 95 2.87 -18.65 9.94
CA GLY A 95 2.87 -19.93 9.22
C GLY A 95 1.64 -20.15 8.34
N VAL A 96 0.90 -19.08 8.02
CA VAL A 96 -0.31 -19.15 7.18
C VAL A 96 0.09 -19.51 5.74
N ILE A 97 1.31 -19.17 5.34
CA ILE A 97 1.85 -19.41 3.99
C ILE A 97 3.32 -19.82 4.14
N SER A 98 3.68 -20.95 3.51
CA SER A 98 5.06 -21.46 3.39
C SER A 98 5.83 -20.83 2.23
#